data_AF-A0A958BXK2-F1
#
_entry.id   AF-A0A958BXK2-F1
#
_cell.length_a   1.000
_cell.length_b   1.000
_cell.length_c   1.000
_cell.angle_alpha   90.00
_cell.angle_beta   90.00
_cell.angle_gamma   90.00
#
_symmetry.space_group_name_H-M   'P 1'
#
loop_
_entity.id
_entity.type
_entity.pdbx_description
1 polymer ?
#
loop_
_entity_poly.entity_id
_entity_poly.type
_entity_poly.pdbx_seq_one_letter_code
_entity_poly.pdbx_strand_id
1 'polypeptide(L)'
;MTVETDPQQANAEPPAKTPLTYEELADVVDLSLWAGQLLMQYGAESLRVEETIHRLGTALGCDWMDIFVSSNDIAVTTISGLDFRTKIRRVIGTGVNMTIVSGVSRLSRRVEAGELDRFQVRTELERIATAKHHYPRWLVVPMVGLACAAFSRLFGGDWAVFGVTFVAASLALIVRQELTQRHFNPLLVTTVTAFVAGLLASSA
;
A
#
# COMPACT_ATOMS: atom_id res chain seq x y z
N MET A 1 -26.14 9.67 54.62
CA MET A 1 -26.00 8.31 54.07
C MET A 1 -25.13 8.44 52.83
N THR A 2 -23.83 8.31 53.02
CA THR A 2 -22.81 8.44 51.98
C THR A 2 -22.91 7.24 51.04
N VAL A 3 -23.21 7.50 49.77
CA VAL A 3 -23.18 6.49 48.71
C VAL A 3 -21.70 6.24 48.42
N GLU A 4 -21.21 5.11 48.93
CA GLU A 4 -19.88 4.58 48.68
C GLU A 4 -19.88 4.02 47.26
N THR A 5 -19.41 4.81 46.30
CA THR A 5 -19.16 4.36 44.92
C THR A 5 -17.95 3.44 44.95
N ASP A 6 -18.21 2.13 44.92
CA ASP A 6 -17.21 1.07 44.71
C ASP A 6 -16.47 1.31 43.37
N PRO A 7 -15.14 1.53 43.37
CA PRO A 7 -14.36 1.76 42.17
C PRO A 7 -13.96 0.48 41.40
N GLN A 8 -14.42 -0.72 41.78
CA GLN A 8 -13.87 -1.97 41.23
C GLN A 8 -14.56 -2.56 39.97
N GLN A 9 -15.57 -1.94 39.37
CA GLN A 9 -16.28 -2.54 38.22
C GLN A 9 -15.82 -2.11 36.81
N ALA A 10 -14.73 -1.33 36.67
CA ALA A 10 -14.31 -0.79 35.37
C ALA A 10 -13.20 -1.57 34.63
N ASN A 11 -12.60 -2.61 35.24
CA ASN A 11 -11.47 -3.33 34.65
C ASN A 11 -11.86 -4.79 34.31
N ALA A 12 -12.81 -4.97 33.38
CA ALA A 12 -12.93 -6.24 32.70
C ALA A 12 -11.79 -6.32 31.68
N GLU A 13 -10.67 -6.90 32.11
CA GLU A 13 -9.55 -7.26 31.24
C GLU A 13 -10.10 -8.09 30.08
N PRO A 14 -9.84 -7.71 28.81
CA PRO A 14 -10.37 -8.45 27.67
C PRO A 14 -9.95 -9.91 27.78
N PRO A 15 -10.80 -10.87 27.36
CA PRO A 15 -10.54 -12.29 27.55
C PRO A 15 -9.14 -12.62 27.03
N ALA A 16 -8.27 -13.10 27.91
CA ALA A 16 -6.90 -13.46 27.59
C ALA A 16 -6.92 -14.46 26.43
N LYS A 17 -6.41 -14.04 25.26
CA LYS A 17 -6.31 -14.91 24.09
C LYS A 17 -5.44 -16.10 24.47
N THR A 18 -5.77 -17.28 23.97
CA THR A 18 -4.93 -18.45 24.21
C THR A 18 -3.52 -18.13 23.69
N PRO A 19 -2.47 -18.24 24.53
CA PRO A 19 -1.13 -17.85 24.13
C PRO A 19 -0.70 -18.68 22.93
N LEU A 20 -0.32 -18.01 21.85
CA LEU A 20 0.16 -18.65 20.63
C LEU A 20 1.47 -19.40 20.94
N THR A 21 1.64 -20.57 20.33
CA THR A 21 2.89 -21.32 20.39
C THR A 21 4.01 -20.51 19.70
N TYR A 22 5.27 -20.75 20.05
CA TYR A 22 6.42 -20.04 19.45
C TYR A 22 6.43 -20.05 17.90
N GLU A 23 6.11 -21.21 17.30
CA GLU A 23 6.01 -21.36 15.83
C GLU A 23 4.85 -20.54 15.25
N GLU A 24 3.72 -20.52 15.95
CA GLU A 24 2.51 -19.82 15.55
C GLU A 24 2.71 -18.30 15.57
N LEU A 25 3.39 -17.79 16.61
CA LEU A 25 3.74 -16.38 16.72
C LEU A 25 4.69 -15.96 15.59
N ALA A 26 5.69 -16.80 15.28
CA ALA A 26 6.62 -16.54 14.18
C ALA A 26 5.90 -16.47 12.83
N ASP A 27 4.92 -17.35 12.59
CA ASP A 27 4.13 -17.35 11.36
C ASP A 27 3.23 -16.11 11.23
N VAL A 28 2.57 -15.69 12.31
CA VAL A 28 1.75 -14.46 12.29
C VAL A 28 2.61 -13.23 12.02
N VAL A 29 3.76 -13.12 12.67
CA VAL A 29 4.74 -12.04 12.40
C VAL A 29 5.16 -12.03 10.93
N ASP A 30 5.40 -13.21 10.34
CA ASP A 30 5.85 -13.32 8.96
C ASP A 30 4.78 -12.96 7.94
N LEU A 31 3.53 -13.36 8.17
CA LEU A 31 2.38 -12.97 7.35
C LEU A 31 2.12 -11.47 7.43
N SER A 32 2.12 -10.93 8.64
CA SER A 32 1.95 -9.50 8.91
C SER A 32 3.04 -8.64 8.27
N LEU A 33 4.31 -9.03 8.42
CA LEU A 33 5.41 -8.35 7.74
C LEU A 33 5.32 -8.45 6.22
N TRP A 34 4.85 -9.58 5.68
CA TRP A 34 4.69 -9.74 4.24
C TRP A 34 3.56 -8.86 3.69
N ALA A 35 2.42 -8.81 4.39
CA ALA A 35 1.32 -7.91 4.04
C ALA A 35 1.76 -6.44 4.10
N GLY A 36 2.48 -6.06 5.15
CA GLY A 36 3.06 -4.73 5.31
C GLY A 36 4.04 -4.36 4.20
N GLN A 37 4.95 -5.29 3.88
CA GLN A 37 5.91 -5.13 2.79
C GLN A 37 5.21 -4.90 1.45
N LEU A 38 4.16 -5.68 1.14
CA LEU A 38 3.38 -5.50 -0.10
C LEU A 38 2.72 -4.12 -0.12
N LEU A 39 2.07 -3.71 0.97
CA LEU A 39 1.44 -2.39 1.06
C LEU A 39 2.43 -1.26 0.80
N MET A 40 3.58 -1.27 1.49
CA MET A 40 4.61 -0.25 1.30
C MET A 40 5.24 -0.30 -0.09
N GLN A 41 5.53 -1.49 -0.62
CA GLN A 41 6.14 -1.68 -1.93
C GLN A 41 5.29 -1.08 -3.05
N TYR A 42 3.96 -1.11 -2.89
CA TYR A 42 2.99 -0.63 -3.86
C TYR A 42 2.36 0.75 -3.55
N GLY A 43 2.96 1.50 -2.62
CA GLY A 43 2.64 2.91 -2.38
C GLY A 43 1.46 3.16 -1.45
N ALA A 44 1.16 2.24 -0.52
CA ALA A 44 0.25 2.53 0.57
C ALA A 44 0.88 3.53 1.57
N GLU A 45 0.02 4.33 2.20
CA GLU A 45 0.42 5.27 3.24
C GLU A 45 0.85 4.54 4.52
N SER A 46 1.92 5.02 5.18
CA SER A 46 2.50 4.37 6.37
C SER A 46 1.48 4.13 7.48
N LEU A 47 0.62 5.11 7.78
CA LEU A 47 -0.42 4.97 8.79
C LEU A 47 -1.39 3.81 8.46
N ARG A 48 -1.81 3.71 7.20
CA ARG A 48 -2.67 2.59 6.75
C ARG A 48 -1.96 1.25 6.81
N VAL A 49 -0.66 1.23 6.57
CA VAL A 49 0.16 0.03 6.71
C VAL A 49 0.18 -0.43 8.16
N GLU A 50 0.44 0.47 9.10
CA GLU A 50 0.42 0.20 10.55
C GLU A 50 -0.94 -0.33 11.00
N GLU A 51 -2.03 0.36 10.69
CA GLU A 51 -3.39 -0.07 11.02
C GLU A 51 -3.72 -1.46 10.43
N THR A 52 -3.30 -1.72 9.20
CA THR A 52 -3.58 -3.00 8.52
C THR A 52 -2.83 -4.15 9.17
N ILE A 53 -1.56 -3.94 9.52
CA ILE A 53 -0.71 -4.94 10.16
C ILE A 53 -1.17 -5.21 11.59
N HIS A 54 -1.46 -4.15 12.34
CA HIS A 54 -1.96 -4.27 13.71
C HIS A 54 -3.28 -5.07 13.74
N ARG A 55 -4.23 -4.72 12.87
CA ARG A 55 -5.50 -5.47 12.73
C ARG A 55 -5.28 -6.91 12.28
N LEU A 56 -4.35 -7.17 11.35
CA LEU A 56 -4.06 -8.53 10.90
C LEU A 56 -3.45 -9.38 12.02
N GLY A 57 -2.45 -8.87 12.75
CA GLY A 57 -1.79 -9.60 13.83
C GLY A 57 -2.72 -9.89 15.01
N THR A 58 -3.51 -8.89 15.43
CA THR A 58 -4.47 -9.04 16.53
C THR A 58 -5.62 -10.00 16.17
N ALA A 59 -6.09 -9.99 14.92
CA ALA A 59 -7.11 -10.94 14.44
C ALA A 59 -6.60 -12.38 14.33
N LEU A 60 -5.30 -12.57 14.06
CA LEU A 60 -4.66 -13.89 14.00
C LEU A 60 -4.26 -14.46 15.38
N GLY A 61 -4.53 -13.73 16.47
CA GLY A 61 -4.36 -14.21 17.83
C GLY A 61 -3.29 -13.51 18.67
N CYS A 62 -2.56 -12.52 18.13
CA CYS A 62 -1.62 -11.75 18.97
C CYS A 62 -2.38 -10.86 19.99
N ASP A 63 -1.78 -10.68 21.16
CA ASP A 63 -2.29 -9.75 22.18
C ASP A 63 -2.07 -8.31 21.73
N TRP A 64 -0.83 -8.02 21.32
CA TRP A 64 -0.44 -6.70 20.83
C TRP A 64 0.65 -6.81 19.76
N MET A 65 0.61 -5.87 18.81
CA MET A 65 1.60 -5.77 17.75
C MET A 65 1.95 -4.29 17.55
N ASP A 66 3.20 -3.95 17.86
CA ASP A 66 3.81 -2.65 17.60
C ASP A 66 4.50 -2.66 16.24
N ILE A 67 4.27 -1.61 15.45
CA ILE A 67 4.78 -1.48 14.10
C ILE A 67 5.56 -0.17 14.00
N PHE A 68 6.74 -0.26 13.40
CA PHE A 68 7.53 0.91 13.04
C PHE A 68 7.80 0.87 11.53
N VAL A 69 7.30 1.90 10.83
CA VAL A 69 7.46 2.05 9.40
C VAL A 69 8.52 3.10 9.10
N SER A 70 9.57 2.69 8.41
CA SER A 70 10.60 3.56 7.82
C SER A 70 10.43 3.64 6.30
N SER A 71 11.14 4.53 5.62
CA SER A 71 11.03 4.71 4.16
C SER A 71 11.36 3.45 3.36
N ASN A 72 12.21 2.56 3.89
CA ASN A 72 12.68 1.38 3.19
C ASN A 72 12.66 0.10 4.03
N ASP A 73 12.25 0.19 5.29
CA ASP A 73 12.27 -0.92 6.22
C ASP A 73 11.00 -0.89 7.07
N ILE A 74 10.48 -2.08 7.36
CA ILE A 74 9.37 -2.25 8.29
C ILE A 74 9.82 -3.14 9.43
N ALA A 75 9.63 -2.67 10.66
CA ALA A 75 9.91 -3.40 11.88
C ALA A 75 8.60 -3.70 12.60
N VAL A 76 8.44 -4.93 13.05
CA VAL A 76 7.25 -5.36 13.79
C VAL A 76 7.68 -6.10 15.04
N THR A 77 7.08 -5.72 16.16
CA THR A 77 7.26 -6.35 17.47
C THR A 77 5.91 -6.89 17.93
N THR A 78 5.81 -8.20 18.12
CA THR A 78 4.62 -8.83 18.70
C THR A 78 4.86 -9.21 20.14
N ILE A 79 3.82 -9.08 20.95
CA ILE A 79 3.75 -9.53 22.33
C ILE A 79 2.65 -10.59 22.41
N SER A 80 2.96 -11.75 22.98
CA SER A 80 2.01 -12.82 23.26
C SER A 80 2.33 -13.41 24.63
N GLY A 81 1.55 -13.05 25.65
CA GLY A 81 1.87 -13.40 27.04
C GLY A 81 3.24 -12.88 27.50
N LEU A 82 4.16 -13.79 27.81
CA LEU A 82 5.53 -13.47 28.28
C LEU A 82 6.57 -13.43 27.15
N ASP A 83 6.21 -13.91 25.95
CA ASP A 83 7.12 -13.96 24.82
C ASP A 83 6.93 -12.75 23.92
N PHE A 84 8.05 -12.20 23.46
CA PHE A 84 8.08 -11.12 22.47
C PHE A 84 8.94 -11.52 21.28
N ARG A 85 8.58 -11.02 20.11
CA ARG A 85 9.37 -11.24 18.89
C ARG A 85 9.40 -10.00 18.05
N THR A 86 10.61 -9.56 17.73
CA THR A 86 10.83 -8.44 16.81
C THR A 86 11.46 -8.96 15.52
N LYS A 87 10.88 -8.60 14.38
CA LYS A 87 11.43 -8.93 13.07
C LYS A 87 11.37 -7.70 12.17
N ILE A 88 12.44 -7.50 11.41
CA ILE A 88 12.58 -6.39 10.48
C ILE A 88 12.65 -6.95 9.07
N ARG A 89 11.97 -6.29 8.13
CA ARG A 89 12.05 -6.63 6.72
C ARG A 89 12.28 -5.38 5.88
N ARG A 90 13.23 -5.49 4.96
CA ARG A 90 13.49 -4.46 3.96
C ARG A 90 12.43 -4.49 2.87
N VAL A 91 11.94 -3.32 2.49
CA VAL A 91 11.01 -3.10 1.40
C VAL A 91 11.79 -2.57 0.20
N ILE A 92 11.49 -3.06 -1.01
CA ILE A 92 12.10 -2.56 -2.25
C ILE A 92 10.97 -1.99 -3.10
N GLY A 93 10.93 -0.68 -3.32
CA GLY A 93 9.85 -0.02 -4.07
C GLY A 93 9.72 -0.56 -5.49
N THR A 94 8.51 -0.92 -5.91
CA THR A 94 8.23 -1.50 -7.25
C THR A 94 7.23 -0.66 -8.06
N GLY A 95 6.94 0.56 -7.61
CA GLY A 95 5.92 1.45 -8.20
C GLY A 95 4.54 1.20 -7.61
N VAL A 96 3.54 1.98 -8.02
CA VAL A 96 2.19 1.95 -7.43
C VAL A 96 1.32 0.87 -8.08
N ASN A 97 0.69 0.01 -7.28
CA ASN A 97 -0.32 -0.94 -7.76
C ASN A 97 -1.50 -1.01 -6.78
N MET A 98 -2.57 -0.29 -7.11
CA MET A 98 -3.76 -0.25 -6.26
C MET A 98 -4.54 -1.56 -6.20
N THR A 99 -4.35 -2.48 -7.16
CA THR A 99 -4.97 -3.81 -7.10
C THR A 99 -4.40 -4.60 -5.92
N ILE A 100 -3.08 -4.52 -5.72
CA ILE A 100 -2.41 -5.21 -4.61
C ILE A 100 -2.75 -4.54 -3.29
N VAL A 101 -2.67 -3.20 -3.22
CA VAL A 101 -3.02 -2.45 -2.02
C VAL A 101 -4.45 -2.74 -1.58
N SER A 102 -5.42 -2.65 -2.49
CA SER A 102 -6.82 -2.94 -2.19
C SER A 102 -7.07 -4.42 -1.86
N GLY A 103 -6.34 -5.34 -2.49
CA GLY A 103 -6.36 -6.77 -2.20
C GLY A 103 -5.93 -7.07 -0.76
N VAL A 104 -4.79 -6.54 -0.32
CA VAL A 104 -4.29 -6.71 1.05
C VAL A 104 -5.22 -6.05 2.07
N SER A 105 -5.72 -4.84 1.79
CA SER A 105 -6.68 -4.18 2.68
C SER A 105 -8.00 -4.96 2.80
N ARG A 106 -8.48 -5.58 1.71
CA ARG A 106 -9.67 -6.47 1.75
C ARG A 106 -9.38 -7.74 2.54
N LEU A 107 -8.22 -8.36 2.34
CA LEU A 107 -7.77 -9.53 3.09
C LEU A 107 -7.76 -9.25 4.60
N SER A 108 -7.16 -8.15 5.04
CA SER A 108 -7.13 -7.78 6.45
C SER A 108 -8.53 -7.64 7.08
N ARG A 109 -9.53 -7.13 6.36
CA ARG A 109 -10.91 -7.08 6.85
C ARG A 109 -11.57 -8.46 6.96
N ARG A 110 -11.28 -9.36 6.04
CA ARG A 110 -11.81 -10.74 6.08
C ARG A 110 -11.22 -11.55 7.22
N VAL A 111 -9.94 -11.33 7.54
CA VAL A 111 -9.28 -11.94 8.70
C VAL A 111 -9.86 -11.41 10.00
N GLU A 112 -10.09 -10.10 10.10
CA GLU A 112 -10.76 -9.49 11.27
C GLU A 112 -12.19 -10.01 11.47
N ALA A 113 -12.90 -10.32 10.38
CA ALA A 113 -14.22 -10.94 10.43
C ALA A 113 -14.18 -12.45 10.80
N GLY A 114 -12.99 -13.03 11.02
CA GLY A 114 -12.82 -14.45 11.36
C GLY A 114 -13.09 -15.40 10.18
N GLU A 115 -13.13 -14.91 8.94
CA GLU A 115 -13.45 -15.71 7.76
C GLU A 115 -12.27 -16.58 7.28
N LEU A 116 -11.06 -16.28 7.72
CA LEU A 116 -9.82 -16.85 7.19
C LEU A 116 -8.89 -17.32 8.29
N ASP A 117 -8.39 -18.54 8.16
CA ASP A 117 -7.31 -19.06 8.99
C ASP A 117 -5.92 -18.66 8.44
N ARG A 118 -4.88 -18.73 9.27
CA ARG A 118 -3.48 -18.39 8.96
C ARG A 118 -2.98 -18.99 7.65
N PHE A 119 -3.28 -20.26 7.39
CA PHE A 119 -2.90 -20.92 6.14
C PHE A 119 -3.60 -20.31 4.93
N GLN A 120 -4.89 -19.97 5.05
CA GLN A 120 -5.66 -19.35 3.99
C GLN A 120 -5.20 -17.91 3.74
N VAL A 121 -4.81 -17.18 4.78
CA VAL A 121 -4.18 -15.86 4.66
C VAL A 121 -2.91 -15.95 3.83
N ARG A 122 -2.05 -16.93 4.08
CA ARG A 122 -0.83 -17.15 3.29
C ARG A 122 -1.14 -17.35 1.80
N THR A 123 -2.08 -18.24 1.49
CA THR A 123 -2.47 -18.54 0.10
C THR A 123 -3.07 -17.32 -0.60
N GLU A 124 -3.92 -16.56 0.10
CA GLU A 124 -4.53 -15.37 -0.48
C GLU A 124 -3.50 -14.26 -0.70
N LEU A 125 -2.54 -14.12 0.22
CA LEU A 125 -1.45 -13.15 0.09
C LEU A 125 -0.52 -13.50 -1.09
N GLU A 126 -0.27 -14.78 -1.34
CA GLU A 126 0.45 -15.27 -2.53
C GLU A 126 -0.31 -14.98 -3.83
N ARG A 127 -1.63 -15.20 -3.82
CA ARG A 127 -2.51 -14.87 -4.95
C ARG A 127 -2.47 -13.38 -5.27
N ILE A 128 -2.51 -12.53 -4.24
CA ILE A 128 -2.43 -11.07 -4.39
C ILE A 128 -1.05 -10.66 -4.91
N ALA A 129 0.03 -11.24 -4.37
CA ALA A 129 1.40 -10.94 -4.81
C ALA A 129 1.65 -11.30 -6.28
N THR A 130 0.96 -12.33 -6.80
CA THR A 130 1.07 -12.78 -8.19
C THR A 130 0.17 -12.00 -9.16
N ALA A 131 -0.68 -11.09 -8.66
CA ALA A 131 -1.59 -10.31 -9.49
C ALA A 131 -0.80 -9.36 -10.43
N LYS A 132 -0.72 -9.74 -11.72
CA LYS A 132 -0.04 -8.95 -12.75
C LYS A 132 -0.78 -7.66 -13.11
N HIS A 133 -0.01 -6.67 -13.57
CA HIS A 133 -0.49 -5.42 -14.14
C HIS A 133 -1.51 -5.68 -15.26
N HIS A 134 -2.72 -5.11 -15.11
CA HIS A 134 -3.84 -5.38 -16.03
C HIS A 134 -3.86 -4.51 -17.30
N TYR A 135 -3.11 -3.40 -17.32
CA TYR A 135 -3.27 -2.40 -18.39
C TYR A 135 -2.13 -2.42 -19.40
N PRO A 136 -2.42 -2.64 -20.70
CA PRO A 136 -1.41 -2.52 -21.75
C PRO A 136 -0.99 -1.06 -21.93
N ARG A 137 0.30 -0.83 -22.16
CA ARG A 137 0.89 0.52 -22.33
C ARG A 137 0.14 1.38 -23.35
N TRP A 138 -0.31 0.77 -24.45
CA TRP A 138 -1.03 1.45 -25.52
C TRP A 138 -2.39 2.01 -25.09
N LEU A 139 -3.04 1.43 -24.08
CA LEU A 139 -4.29 1.95 -23.53
C LEU A 139 -4.05 3.06 -22.50
N VAL A 140 -2.95 2.98 -21.74
CA VAL A 140 -2.62 3.98 -20.70
C VAL A 140 -2.27 5.33 -21.31
N VAL A 141 -1.55 5.37 -22.44
CA VAL A 141 -1.12 6.61 -23.10
C VAL A 141 -2.28 7.55 -23.44
N PRO A 142 -3.29 7.14 -24.25
CA PRO A 142 -4.39 8.02 -24.61
C PRO A 142 -5.28 8.39 -23.42
N MET A 143 -5.42 7.51 -22.43
CA MET A 143 -6.23 7.80 -21.23
C MET A 143 -5.61 8.91 -20.37
N VAL A 144 -4.29 8.87 -20.17
CA VAL A 144 -3.60 9.95 -19.44
C VAL A 144 -3.62 11.25 -20.24
N GLY A 145 -3.41 11.18 -21.57
CA GLY A 145 -3.53 12.35 -22.44
C GLY A 145 -4.91 13.01 -22.36
N LEU A 146 -5.98 12.20 -22.39
CA LEU A 146 -7.35 12.67 -22.29
C LEU A 146 -7.64 13.27 -20.90
N ALA A 147 -7.15 12.65 -19.83
CA ALA A 147 -7.27 13.20 -18.48
C ALA A 147 -6.62 14.59 -18.36
N CYS A 148 -5.38 14.75 -18.85
CA CYS A 148 -4.68 16.04 -18.85
C CYS A 148 -5.40 17.10 -19.70
N ALA A 149 -5.89 16.73 -20.88
CA ALA A 149 -6.64 17.63 -21.74
C ALA A 149 -7.98 18.06 -21.12
N ALA A 150 -8.69 17.13 -20.47
CA ALA A 150 -9.93 17.42 -19.74
C ALA A 150 -9.69 18.41 -18.58
N PHE A 151 -8.57 18.28 -17.85
CA PHE A 151 -8.17 19.26 -16.84
C PHE A 151 -7.92 20.64 -17.45
N SER A 152 -7.18 20.72 -18.56
CA SER A 152 -6.95 21.97 -19.27
C SER A 152 -8.27 22.67 -19.64
N ARG A 153 -9.27 21.89 -20.08
CA ARG A 153 -10.60 22.41 -20.39
C ARG A 153 -11.37 22.86 -19.14
N LEU A 154 -11.23 22.16 -18.02
CA LEU A 154 -11.88 22.50 -16.75
C LEU A 154 -11.40 23.87 -16.22
N PHE A 155 -10.13 24.22 -16.42
CA PHE A 155 -9.57 25.52 -16.05
C PHE A 155 -9.83 26.64 -17.08
N GLY A 156 -10.69 26.39 -18.08
CA GLY A 156 -11.11 27.39 -19.06
C GLY A 156 -10.27 27.42 -20.35
N GLY A 157 -9.43 26.42 -20.61
CA GLY A 157 -8.68 26.33 -21.87
C GLY A 157 -9.58 26.12 -23.10
N ASP A 158 -9.23 26.73 -24.23
CA ASP A 158 -9.93 26.57 -25.51
C ASP A 158 -9.78 25.16 -26.11
N TRP A 159 -10.56 24.86 -27.15
CA TRP A 159 -10.46 23.57 -27.87
C TRP A 159 -9.09 23.34 -28.50
N ALA A 160 -8.37 24.41 -28.86
CA ALA A 160 -6.98 24.35 -29.30
C ALA A 160 -6.04 23.90 -28.17
N VAL A 161 -6.21 24.45 -26.97
CA VAL A 161 -5.44 24.09 -25.78
C VAL A 161 -5.71 22.63 -25.39
N PHE A 162 -6.94 22.15 -25.54
CA PHE A 162 -7.30 20.75 -25.34
C PHE A 162 -6.50 19.81 -26.27
N GLY A 163 -6.48 20.10 -27.57
CA GLY A 163 -5.78 19.29 -28.57
C GLY A 163 -4.26 19.26 -28.35
N VAL A 164 -3.66 20.41 -28.06
CA VAL A 164 -2.22 20.52 -27.77
C VAL A 164 -1.88 19.76 -26.48
N THR A 165 -2.66 19.96 -25.42
CA THR A 165 -2.43 19.29 -24.13
C THR A 165 -2.52 17.77 -24.29
N PHE A 166 -3.47 17.27 -25.07
CA PHE A 166 -3.62 15.86 -25.36
C PHE A 166 -2.39 15.27 -26.05
N VAL A 167 -1.89 15.93 -27.10
CA VAL A 167 -0.71 15.49 -27.86
C VAL A 167 0.55 15.58 -27.00
N ALA A 168 0.75 16.70 -26.31
CA ALA A 168 1.91 16.92 -25.43
C ALA A 168 1.98 15.88 -24.30
N ALA A 169 0.86 15.62 -23.60
CA ALA A 169 0.80 14.65 -22.52
C ALA A 169 1.00 13.21 -23.01
N SER A 170 0.42 12.85 -24.16
CA SER A 170 0.58 11.51 -24.75
C SER A 170 2.04 11.23 -25.15
N LEU A 171 2.68 12.18 -25.84
CA LEU A 171 4.10 12.08 -26.23
C LEU A 171 5.02 12.04 -25.01
N ALA A 172 4.79 12.90 -24.02
CA ALA A 172 5.55 12.91 -22.78
C ALA A 172 5.47 11.55 -22.06
N LEU A 173 4.29 10.93 -22.02
CA LEU A 173 4.12 9.61 -21.40
C LEU A 173 4.79 8.49 -22.19
N ILE A 174 4.80 8.54 -23.53
CA ILE A 174 5.56 7.59 -24.37
C ILE A 174 7.05 7.70 -24.06
N VAL A 175 7.59 8.92 -24.06
CA VAL A 175 9.01 9.19 -23.73
C VAL A 175 9.36 8.68 -22.33
N ARG A 176 8.51 8.97 -21.35
CA ARG A 176 8.67 8.48 -19.98
C ARG A 176 8.74 6.96 -19.93
N GLN A 177 7.82 6.27 -20.60
CA GLN A 177 7.77 4.81 -20.58
C GLN A 177 9.00 4.20 -21.27
N GLU A 178 9.43 4.71 -22.42
CA GLU A 178 10.64 4.25 -23.12
C GLU A 178 11.92 4.43 -22.28
N LEU A 179 12.08 5.59 -21.64
CA LEU A 179 13.24 5.85 -20.77
C LEU A 179 13.23 5.00 -19.50
N THR A 180 12.05 4.75 -18.93
CA THR A 180 11.89 3.87 -17.77
C THR A 180 12.25 2.42 -18.14
N GLN A 181 11.88 1.96 -19.33
CA GLN A 181 12.25 0.62 -19.80
C GLN A 181 13.75 0.43 -20.00
N ARG A 182 14.48 1.51 -20.30
CA ARG A 182 15.95 1.47 -20.43
C ARG A 182 16.68 1.59 -19.09
N HIS A 183 15.99 1.48 -17.95
CA HIS A 183 16.56 1.54 -16.60
C HIS A 183 17.36 2.83 -16.28
N PHE A 184 17.03 3.96 -16.92
CA PHE A 184 17.64 5.25 -16.55
C PHE A 184 17.21 5.70 -15.15
N ASN A 185 18.07 6.47 -14.47
CA ASN A 185 17.78 7.05 -13.16
C ASN A 185 16.44 7.84 -13.22
N PRO A 186 15.48 7.61 -12.29
CA PRO A 186 14.19 8.30 -12.26
C PRO A 186 14.27 9.82 -12.42
N LEU A 187 15.33 10.47 -11.90
CA LEU A 187 15.56 11.91 -12.03
C LEU A 187 15.80 12.35 -13.48
N LEU A 188 16.51 11.55 -14.28
CA LEU A 188 16.72 11.84 -15.71
C LEU A 188 15.42 11.68 -16.48
N VAL A 189 14.66 10.63 -16.16
CA VAL A 189 13.37 10.36 -16.80
C VAL A 189 12.41 11.53 -16.60
N THR A 190 12.28 12.03 -15.36
CA THR A 190 11.39 13.17 -15.06
C THR A 190 11.85 14.45 -15.75
N THR A 191 13.17 14.71 -15.76
CA THR A 191 13.73 15.91 -16.39
C THR A 191 13.50 15.93 -17.90
N VAL A 192 13.79 14.84 -18.60
CA VAL A 192 13.58 14.75 -20.06
C VAL A 192 12.09 14.80 -20.42
N THR A 193 11.26 14.13 -19.63
CA THR A 193 9.80 14.14 -19.84
C THR A 193 9.23 15.56 -19.69
N ALA A 194 9.63 16.29 -18.65
CA ALA A 194 9.19 17.67 -18.42
C ALA A 194 9.67 18.62 -19.53
N PHE A 195 10.90 18.44 -19.99
CA PHE A 195 11.46 19.22 -21.09
C PHE A 195 10.67 19.02 -22.41
N VAL A 196 10.38 17.76 -22.77
CA VAL A 196 9.58 17.44 -23.97
C VAL A 196 8.15 18.00 -23.85
N ALA A 197 7.51 17.84 -22.69
CA ALA A 197 6.18 18.38 -22.45
C ALA A 197 6.16 19.92 -22.56
N GLY A 198 7.15 20.60 -21.99
CA GLY A 198 7.29 22.06 -22.04
C GLY A 198 7.50 22.59 -23.46
N LEU A 199 8.36 21.94 -24.26
CA LEU A 199 8.57 22.34 -25.66
C LEU A 199 7.30 22.22 -26.50
N LEU A 200 6.54 21.14 -26.33
CA LEU A 200 5.28 20.92 -27.05
C LEU A 200 4.21 21.91 -26.60
N ALA A 201 4.11 22.20 -25.31
CA ALA A 201 3.18 23.18 -24.78
C ALA A 201 3.52 24.62 -25.21
N SER A 202 4.81 24.96 -25.30
CA SER A 202 5.29 26.28 -25.75
C SER A 202 5.04 26.55 -27.24
N SER A 203 4.71 25.54 -28.02
CA SER A 203 4.43 25.66 -29.45
C SER A 203 2.96 25.99 -29.78
N ALA A 204 2.12 26.16 -28.75
CA ALA A 204 0.69 26.47 -28.84
C ALA A 204 0.35 27.84 -28.25
#